data_AF-A0A246HRI2-F1
#
_entry.id   AF-A0A246HRI2-F1
#
_cell.length_a   1.000
_cell.length_b   1.000
_cell.length_c   1.000
_cell.angle_alpha   90.00
_cell.angle_beta   90.00
_cell.angle_gamma   90.00
#
_symmetry.space_group_name_H-M   'P 1'
#
loop_
_entity.id
_entity.type
_entity.pdbx_description
1 polymer ?
#
loop_
_entity_poly.entity_id
_entity_poly.type
_entity_poly.pdbx_seq_one_letter_code
_entity_poly.pdbx_strand_id
1 'polypeptide(L)' 'MGSFSIWHWLVVLVIVLLVFGTKKLTSGAKDLGSAVKEFKKGMRDEDKPNAQLSDSSRPQDSTTTSQTEHDRDPR' A
#
# COMPACT_ATOMS: atom_id res chain seq x y z
N MET A 1 -31.34 15.51 -17.91
CA MET A 1 -30.11 16.11 -17.37
C MET A 1 -29.14 14.98 -16.98
N GLY A 2 -28.55 14.32 -17.98
CA GLY A 2 -27.66 13.15 -17.81
C GLY A 2 -26.26 13.42 -18.35
N SER A 3 -25.84 14.68 -18.30
CA SER A 3 -24.75 15.27 -19.08
C SER A 3 -23.35 14.82 -18.67
N PHE A 4 -23.22 14.01 -17.61
CA PHE A 4 -21.92 13.57 -17.09
C PHE A 4 -21.93 12.06 -16.90
N SER A 5 -22.25 11.36 -17.99
CA SER A 5 -22.15 9.90 -18.11
C SER A 5 -20.83 9.42 -17.51
N ILE A 6 -20.87 8.32 -16.75
CA ILE A 6 -19.70 7.64 -16.17
C ILE A 6 -18.58 7.43 -17.19
N TRP A 7 -18.94 7.33 -18.48
CA TRP A 7 -18.02 7.30 -19.61
C TRP A 7 -17.10 8.52 -19.73
N HIS A 8 -17.59 9.73 -19.43
CA HIS A 8 -16.78 10.95 -19.45
C HIS A 8 -15.69 10.92 -18.36
N TRP A 9 -16.05 10.50 -17.14
CA TRP A 9 -15.10 10.37 -16.04
C TRP A 9 -14.00 9.33 -16.32
N LEU A 10 -14.35 8.23 -17.01
CA LEU A 10 -13.37 7.24 -17.47
C LEU A 10 -12.35 7.84 -18.45
N VAL A 11 -12.82 8.60 -19.44
CA VAL A 11 -11.94 9.25 -20.43
C VAL A 11 -11.04 10.30 -19.76
N VAL A 12 -11.59 11.11 -18.85
CA VAL A 12 -10.80 12.10 -18.08
C VAL A 12 -9.73 11.41 -17.24
N LEU A 13 -10.05 10.31 -16.55
CA LEU A 13 -9.09 9.55 -15.75
C LEU A 13 -7.90 9.06 -16.60
N VAL A 14 -8.17 8.56 -17.80
CA VAL A 14 -7.13 8.10 -18.74
C VAL A 14 -6.23 9.25 -19.16
N ILE A 15 -6.79 10.42 -19.48
CA ILE A 15 -6.00 11.60 -19.85
C ILE A 15 -5.12 12.07 -18.69
N VAL A 16 -5.66 12.13 -17.47
CA VAL A 16 -4.88 12.50 -16.27
C VAL A 16 -3.73 11.52 -16.04
N LEU A 17 -3.97 10.22 -16.19
CA LEU A 17 -2.93 9.19 -16.09
C LEU A 17 -1.83 9.33 -17.16
N LEU A 18 -2.19 9.73 -18.38
CA LEU A 18 -1.22 9.95 -19.47
C LEU A 18 -0.38 11.21 -19.23
N VAL A 19 -0.98 12.30 -18.75
CA VAL A 19 -0.29 13.57 -18.49
C VAL A 19 0.64 13.46 -17.27
N PHE A 20 0.16 12.87 -16.18
CA PHE A 20 0.95 12.71 -14.96
C PHE A 20 1.88 11.50 -14.99
N GLY A 21 1.57 10.50 -15.82
CA GLY A 21 2.23 9.21 -15.85
C GLY A 21 1.84 8.33 -14.65
N THR A 22 1.80 7.01 -14.86
CA THR A 22 1.45 6.02 -13.80
C THR A 22 2.42 6.05 -12.62
N LYS A 23 3.68 6.44 -12.85
CA LYS A 23 4.75 6.45 -11.86
C LYS A 23 4.58 7.55 -10.80
N LYS A 24 4.06 8.73 -11.18
CA LYS A 24 3.78 9.84 -10.23
C LYS A 24 2.48 9.61 -9.48
N LEU A 25 1.45 9.07 -10.15
CA LEU A 25 0.20 8.72 -9.49
C LEU A 25 0.39 7.61 -8.45
N THR A 26 1.17 6.58 -8.75
CA THR A 26 1.39 5.45 -7.82
C THR A 26 2.14 5.88 -6.56
N SER A 27 3.14 6.76 -6.66
CA SER A 27 3.91 7.20 -5.49
C SER A 27 3.03 7.95 -4.49
N GLY A 28 2.28 8.97 -4.94
CA GLY A 28 1.38 9.71 -4.06
C GLY A 28 0.14 8.93 -3.65
N ALA A 29 -0.39 8.09 -4.54
CA ALA A 29 -1.54 7.23 -4.23
C ALA A 29 -1.19 6.10 -3.24
N LYS A 30 0.07 5.66 -3.16
CA LYS A 30 0.50 4.69 -2.14
C LYS A 30 0.46 5.31 -0.74
N ASP A 31 0.91 6.54 -0.60
CA ASP A 31 0.90 7.26 0.68
C ASP A 31 -0.53 7.61 1.11
N LEU A 32 -1.32 8.19 0.20
CA LEU A 32 -2.76 8.45 0.46
C LEU A 32 -3.55 7.15 0.66
N GLY A 33 -3.26 6.13 -0.14
CA GLY A 33 -3.92 4.83 -0.09
C GLY A 33 -3.68 4.10 1.23
N SER A 34 -2.47 4.24 1.80
CA SER A 34 -2.16 3.68 3.12
C SER A 34 -2.96 4.37 4.21
N ALA A 35 -3.05 5.71 4.19
CA ALA A 35 -3.87 6.47 5.14
C ALA A 35 -5.38 6.12 5.04
N VAL A 36 -5.90 6.00 3.80
CA VAL A 36 -7.30 5.62 3.56
C VAL A 36 -7.56 4.15 3.95
N LYS A 37 -6.57 3.26 3.77
CA LYS A 37 -6.66 1.85 4.18
C LYS A 37 -6.76 1.71 5.69
N GLU A 38 -5.94 2.44 6.45
CA GLU A 38 -6.00 2.46 7.91
C GLU A 38 -7.31 3.10 8.40
N PHE A 39 -7.76 4.21 7.79
CA PHE A 39 -9.07 4.81 8.10
C PHE A 39 -10.23 3.82 7.88
N LYS A 40 -10.23 3.10 6.76
CA LYS A 40 -11.25 2.09 6.46
C LYS A 40 -11.13 0.85 7.34
N LYS A 41 -9.92 0.48 7.78
CA LYS A 41 -9.70 -0.62 8.71
C LYS A 41 -10.26 -0.26 10.10
N GLY A 42 -9.91 0.92 10.61
CA GLY A 42 -10.44 1.45 11.87
C GLY A 42 -11.96 1.50 11.87
N MET A 43 -12.56 2.10 10.84
CA MET A 43 -14.02 2.21 10.68
C MET A 43 -14.73 0.84 10.53
N ARG A 44 -14.02 -0.22 10.14
CA ARG A 44 -14.57 -1.60 10.07
C ARG A 44 -14.37 -2.39 11.37
N ASP A 45 -13.37 -2.03 12.17
CA ASP A 45 -13.10 -2.62 13.49
C ASP A 45 -14.11 -2.13 14.53
N GLU A 46 -14.74 -0.96 14.34
CA GLU A 46 -15.86 -0.49 15.18
C GLU A 46 -17.09 -1.41 15.08
N ASP A 47 -17.23 -2.13 13.95
CA ASP A 47 -18.34 -3.05 13.66
C ASP A 47 -18.01 -4.54 13.91
N LYS A 48 -16.76 -4.90 14.22
CA LYS A 48 -16.37 -6.30 14.50
C LYS A 48 -15.35 -6.39 15.63
N PRO A 49 -15.63 -7.16 16.72
CA PRO A 49 -14.66 -7.32 17.78
C PRO A 49 -13.48 -8.16 17.28
N ASN A 50 -12.34 -7.50 17.15
CA ASN A 50 -10.99 -8.05 17.27
C ASN A 50 -10.61 -9.18 16.30
N ALA A 51 -10.10 -8.82 15.12
CA ALA A 51 -9.36 -9.77 14.29
C ALA A 51 -8.23 -9.09 13.48
N GLN A 52 -7.08 -8.93 14.14
CA GLN A 52 -5.74 -9.03 13.57
C GLN A 52 -5.36 -8.12 12.37
N LEU A 53 -4.04 -8.10 12.11
CA LEU A 53 -3.34 -7.57 10.94
C LEU A 53 -3.05 -6.07 10.91
N SER A 54 -1.84 -5.71 11.34
CA SER A 54 -0.93 -4.91 10.49
C SER A 54 0.52 -5.21 10.86
N ASP A 55 0.94 -6.48 10.70
CA ASP A 55 2.34 -6.79 10.37
C ASP A 55 2.52 -6.58 8.87
N SER A 56 2.76 -5.34 8.45
CA SER A 56 3.09 -4.98 7.06
C SER A 56 3.86 -3.66 7.00
N SER A 57 4.83 -3.49 7.89
CA SER A 57 5.85 -2.44 7.78
C SER A 57 7.23 -2.97 8.17
N ARG A 58 7.60 -4.16 7.68
CA ARG A 58 8.99 -4.54 7.56
C ARG A 58 9.41 -4.32 6.10
N PRO A 59 10.12 -3.23 5.75
CA PRO A 59 11.00 -3.32 4.60
C PRO A 59 11.94 -4.50 4.86
N GLN A 60 11.80 -5.57 4.06
CA GLN A 60 12.84 -6.59 3.97
C GLN A 60 14.05 -5.91 3.33
N ASP A 61 14.80 -5.18 4.15
CA ASP A 61 16.18 -4.86 3.85
C ASP A 61 16.98 -6.11 4.15
N SER A 62 17.19 -6.88 3.09
CA SER A 62 18.06 -8.05 3.04
C SER A 62 19.50 -7.62 3.29
N THR A 63 19.95 -7.52 4.53
CA THR A 63 21.37 -7.54 4.88
C THR A 63 21.56 -8.12 6.28
N THR A 64 21.34 -9.43 6.42
CA THR A 64 21.93 -10.21 7.51
C THR A 64 23.42 -10.42 7.19
N THR A 65 24.21 -9.36 7.33
CA THR A 65 25.63 -9.47 7.64
C THR A 65 25.70 -9.79 9.13
N SER A 66 25.71 -11.07 9.51
CA SER A 66 26.15 -11.61 10.82
C SER A 66 25.77 -13.10 10.92
N GLN A 67 26.36 -13.95 10.07
CA GLN A 67 26.31 -15.40 10.27
C GLN A 67 27.65 -16.03 9.87
N THR A 68 28.71 -15.65 10.56
CA THR A 68 29.98 -16.42 10.63
C THR A 68 30.66 -16.14 11.97
N GLU A 69 29.92 -16.21 13.08
CA GLU A 69 30.49 -16.10 14.42
C GLU A 69 29.60 -16.80 15.44
N HIS A 70 29.30 -18.07 15.21
CA HIS A 70 28.81 -18.94 16.28
C HIS A 70 29.22 -20.37 16.00
N ASP A 71 30.32 -20.76 16.64
CA ASP A 71 30.33 -21.96 17.46
C ASP A 71 30.00 -23.27 16.73
N ARG A 72 31.01 -23.87 16.10
CA ARG A 72 31.15 -25.33 16.11
C ARG A 72 32.61 -25.71 16.22
N ASP A 73 33.03 -25.77 17.48
CA ASP A 73 34.02 -26.71 17.99
C ASP A 73 33.51 -28.15 17.76
N PRO A 74 34.27 -29.06 17.11
CA PRO A 74 34.04 -30.48 17.24
C PRO A 74 35.23 -31.14 17.96
N ARG A 75 34.97 -31.62 19.17
CA ARG A 75 35.77 -32.67 19.81
C ARG A 75 35.69 -33.97 19.01
#